data_AF-A0A087INS2-F1
#
_entry.id   AF-A0A087INS2-F1
#
_cell.length_a   1.000
_cell.length_b   1.000
_cell.length_c   1.000
_cell.angle_alpha   90.00
_cell.angle_beta   90.00
_cell.angle_gamma   90.00
#
_symmetry.space_group_name_H-M   'P 1'
#
loop_
_entity.id
_entity.type
_entity.pdbx_description
1 polymer ?
#
loop_
_entity_poly.entity_id
_entity_poly.type
_entity_poly.pdbx_seq_one_letter_code
_entity_poly.pdbx_strand_id
1 'polypeptide(L)'
;MASTQRAISRLVAQAGQMLLAHGAESTLVGDIMRRIGIASGVSEVEVALSANALVVTTVMDGHCITTTRSCVDRGINMKAVTEIQRICIMMEKGMLDPMMAQRKLNNISPERYNRWLVVFMIGISCASFARLAGGDWAVFAMTFLASACGMIVRQEIGHRHFNPLLNFAATAFVTTLISAQAVILEIGNLPTVVMASSVLMLVPGFPLINSVADMLKGHINMGIARFVMASLLTLATSLGIVAAMSVTGIWGWSS
;
A
#
# COMPACT_ATOMS: atom_id res chain seq x y z
N MET A 1 18.25 32.49 -12.17
CA MET A 1 17.48 31.73 -13.19
C MET A 1 17.76 30.23 -13.10
N ALA A 2 19.00 29.75 -13.33
CA ALA A 2 19.34 28.33 -13.17
C ALA A 2 19.13 27.78 -11.73
N SER A 3 19.33 28.62 -10.71
CA SER A 3 19.06 28.26 -9.30
C SER A 3 17.57 28.04 -9.02
N THR A 4 16.70 28.87 -9.60
CA THR A 4 15.23 28.79 -9.46
C THR A 4 14.69 27.53 -10.13
N GLN A 5 15.10 27.25 -11.37
CA GLN A 5 14.70 26.03 -12.08
C GLN A 5 15.15 24.76 -11.34
N ARG A 6 16.37 24.75 -10.78
CA ARG A 6 16.84 23.63 -9.94
C ARG A 6 15.99 23.44 -8.69
N ALA A 7 15.56 24.53 -8.04
CA ALA A 7 14.69 24.44 -6.87
C ALA A 7 13.32 23.84 -7.23
N ILE A 8 12.72 24.28 -8.33
CA ILE A 8 11.44 23.75 -8.82
C ILE A 8 11.57 22.28 -9.23
N SER A 9 12.60 21.92 -9.99
CA SER A 9 12.86 20.52 -10.39
C SER A 9 13.02 19.61 -9.16
N ARG A 10 13.68 20.10 -8.09
CA ARG A 10 13.79 19.37 -6.82
C ARG A 10 12.44 19.22 -6.10
N LEU A 11 11.62 20.28 -6.08
CA LEU A 11 10.28 20.25 -5.49
C LEU A 11 9.40 19.20 -6.18
N VAL A 12 9.35 19.24 -7.52
CA VAL A 12 8.59 18.29 -8.35
C VAL A 12 9.11 16.87 -8.14
N ALA A 13 10.43 16.68 -8.18
CA ALA A 13 11.04 15.37 -7.96
C ALA A 13 10.73 14.81 -6.56
N GLN A 14 10.75 15.65 -5.52
CA GLN A 14 10.43 15.23 -4.16
C GLN A 14 8.94 14.89 -4.01
N ALA A 15 8.04 15.69 -4.57
CA ALA A 15 6.60 15.39 -4.56
C ALA A 15 6.32 14.06 -5.25
N GLY A 16 6.90 13.85 -6.44
CA GLY A 16 6.81 12.58 -7.17
C GLY A 16 7.37 11.39 -6.39
N GLN A 17 8.54 11.56 -5.78
CA GLN A 17 9.16 10.52 -4.95
C GLN A 17 8.28 10.15 -3.75
N MET A 18 7.67 11.13 -3.07
CA MET A 18 6.78 10.88 -1.94
C MET A 18 5.48 10.19 -2.36
N LEU A 19 4.90 10.58 -3.50
CA LEU A 19 3.71 9.94 -4.06
C LEU A 19 3.98 8.47 -4.42
N LEU A 20 5.08 8.19 -5.12
CA LEU A 20 5.49 6.82 -5.46
C LEU A 20 5.77 5.99 -4.21
N ALA A 21 6.52 6.56 -3.23
CA ALA A 21 6.87 5.87 -2.00
C ALA A 21 5.66 5.52 -1.12
N HIS A 22 4.55 6.25 -1.28
CA HIS A 22 3.29 6.02 -0.54
C HIS A 22 2.23 5.26 -1.34
N GLY A 23 2.62 4.67 -2.47
CA GLY A 23 1.76 3.78 -3.26
C GLY A 23 0.72 4.49 -4.12
N ALA A 24 0.93 5.77 -4.46
CA ALA A 24 0.04 6.46 -5.41
C ALA A 24 0.05 5.78 -6.79
N GLU A 25 -1.06 5.90 -7.51
CA GLU A 25 -1.18 5.46 -8.89
C GLU A 25 -0.17 6.20 -9.79
N SER A 26 0.42 5.50 -10.77
CA SER A 26 1.51 6.08 -11.59
C SER A 26 1.03 7.28 -12.40
N THR A 27 -0.19 7.23 -12.96
CA THR A 27 -0.77 8.38 -13.67
C THR A 27 -0.97 9.58 -12.75
N LEU A 28 -1.46 9.35 -11.54
CA LEU A 28 -1.67 10.43 -10.57
C LEU A 28 -0.33 11.11 -10.21
N VAL A 29 0.74 10.32 -10.06
CA VAL A 29 2.08 10.87 -9.82
C VAL A 29 2.52 11.77 -10.96
N GLY A 30 2.40 11.30 -12.21
CA GLY A 30 2.76 12.08 -13.40
C GLY A 30 1.97 13.38 -13.50
N ASP A 31 0.65 13.30 -13.31
CA ASP A 31 -0.25 14.47 -13.38
C ASP A 31 0.09 15.51 -12.33
N ILE A 32 0.28 15.11 -11.07
CA ILE A 32 0.64 16.05 -9.99
C ILE A 32 2.01 16.68 -10.26
N MET A 33 2.99 15.90 -10.70
CA MET A 33 4.33 16.42 -11.02
C MET A 33 4.28 17.48 -12.12
N ARG A 34 3.53 17.22 -13.19
CA ARG A 34 3.34 18.16 -14.30
C ARG A 34 2.63 19.43 -13.83
N ARG A 35 1.54 19.28 -13.07
CA ARG A 35 0.76 20.40 -12.51
C ARG A 35 1.58 21.28 -11.57
N ILE A 36 2.36 20.69 -10.65
CA ILE A 36 3.24 21.44 -9.74
C ILE A 36 4.30 22.22 -10.52
N GLY A 37 4.93 21.62 -11.53
CA GLY A 37 5.97 22.30 -12.31
C GLY A 37 5.41 23.46 -13.15
N ILE A 38 4.27 23.26 -13.80
CA ILE A 38 3.57 24.33 -14.56
C ILE A 38 3.13 25.46 -13.60
N ALA A 39 2.52 25.13 -12.46
CA ALA A 39 2.12 26.11 -11.45
C ALA A 39 3.31 26.88 -10.84
N SER A 40 4.53 26.32 -10.92
CA SER A 40 5.75 26.97 -10.46
C SER A 40 6.43 27.84 -11.54
N GLY A 41 5.85 27.95 -12.74
CA GLY A 41 6.36 28.79 -13.83
C GLY A 41 7.29 28.09 -14.83
N VAL A 42 7.33 26.74 -14.84
CA VAL A 42 8.09 25.97 -15.84
C VAL A 42 7.25 25.79 -17.10
N SER A 43 7.86 25.92 -18.28
CA SER A 43 7.16 25.83 -19.57
C SER A 43 6.70 24.41 -19.89
N GLU A 44 7.55 23.42 -19.62
CA GLU A 44 7.26 22.02 -19.90
C GLU A 44 7.85 21.10 -18.81
N VAL A 45 7.11 20.04 -18.49
CA VAL A 45 7.52 19.03 -17.52
C VAL A 45 7.26 17.65 -18.12
N GLU A 46 8.36 16.92 -18.32
CA GLU A 46 8.36 15.55 -18.80
C GLU A 46 8.72 14.60 -17.66
N VAL A 47 7.97 13.51 -17.52
CA VAL A 47 8.08 12.60 -16.38
C VAL A 47 8.17 11.17 -16.90
N ALA A 48 9.19 10.44 -16.45
CA ALA A 48 9.31 9.01 -16.66
C ALA A 48 9.38 8.30 -15.31
N LEU A 49 8.44 7.36 -15.11
CA LEU A 49 8.29 6.60 -13.88
C LEU A 49 8.80 5.17 -14.08
N SER A 50 9.60 4.70 -13.14
CA SER A 50 10.06 3.32 -13.03
C SER A 50 9.88 2.82 -11.60
N ALA A 51 9.91 1.49 -11.40
CA ALA A 51 9.55 0.87 -10.12
C ALA A 51 10.43 1.37 -8.96
N ASN A 52 11.71 1.64 -9.25
CA ASN A 52 12.71 2.06 -8.26
C ASN A 52 13.27 3.48 -8.52
N ALA A 53 12.79 4.16 -9.55
CA ALA A 53 13.35 5.44 -9.98
C ALA A 53 12.30 6.35 -10.60
N LEU A 54 12.47 7.64 -10.34
CA LEU A 54 11.73 8.74 -10.91
C LEU A 54 12.71 9.57 -11.73
N VAL A 55 12.36 9.86 -12.98
CA VAL A 55 13.08 10.84 -13.81
C VAL A 55 12.11 11.97 -14.14
N VAL A 56 12.53 13.20 -13.87
CA VAL A 56 11.79 14.40 -14.25
C VAL A 56 12.69 15.33 -15.04
N THR A 57 12.18 15.85 -16.14
CA THR A 57 12.84 16.83 -16.98
C THR A 57 11.98 18.09 -17.00
N THR A 58 12.55 19.21 -16.57
CA THR A 58 11.89 20.52 -16.55
C THR A 58 12.54 21.43 -17.58
N VAL A 59 11.73 22.05 -18.45
CA VAL A 59 12.17 23.00 -19.48
C VAL A 59 11.68 24.40 -19.14
N MET A 60 12.61 25.36 -19.07
CA MET A 60 12.32 26.75 -18.74
C MET A 60 13.29 27.64 -19.52
N ASP A 61 12.76 28.62 -20.27
CA ASP A 61 13.57 29.60 -21.03
C ASP A 61 14.65 28.97 -21.93
N GLY A 62 14.32 27.84 -22.59
CA GLY A 62 15.26 27.11 -23.45
C GLY A 62 16.30 26.26 -22.71
N HIS A 63 16.33 26.29 -21.37
CA HIS A 63 17.18 25.44 -20.54
C HIS A 63 16.43 24.19 -20.08
N CYS A 64 17.09 23.04 -20.22
CA CYS A 64 16.57 21.74 -19.81
C CYS A 64 17.34 21.21 -18.59
N ILE A 65 16.64 20.82 -17.54
CA ILE A 65 17.22 20.19 -16.34
C ILE A 65 16.52 18.86 -16.08
N THR A 66 17.29 17.78 -16.13
CA THR A 66 16.84 16.44 -15.75
C THR A 66 17.30 16.09 -14.34
N THR A 67 16.36 15.68 -13.49
CA THR A 67 16.61 15.23 -12.12
C THR A 67 16.12 13.79 -11.97
N THR A 68 16.99 12.92 -11.47
CA THR A 68 16.66 11.53 -11.15
C THR A 68 16.65 11.31 -9.65
N ARG A 69 15.64 10.60 -9.14
CA ARG A 69 15.53 10.20 -7.74
C ARG A 69 15.24 8.71 -7.62
N SER A 70 15.97 8.02 -6.75
CA SER A 70 15.59 6.66 -6.36
C SER A 70 14.37 6.71 -5.44
N CYS A 71 13.40 5.84 -5.70
CA CYS A 71 12.20 5.70 -4.88
C CYS A 71 12.31 4.39 -4.10
N VAL A 72 12.21 4.50 -2.78
CA VAL A 72 12.12 3.35 -1.88
C VAL A 72 10.69 3.27 -1.39
N ASP A 73 10.08 2.10 -1.50
CA ASP A 73 8.73 1.86 -1.00
C ASP A 73 8.69 2.06 0.53
N ARG A 74 7.82 2.97 0.99
CA ARG A 74 7.62 3.30 2.41
C ARG A 74 6.28 2.77 2.93
N GLY A 75 5.56 1.99 2.13
CA GLY A 75 4.23 1.50 2.43
C GLY A 75 3.14 2.53 2.14
N ILE A 76 1.91 2.03 2.04
CA ILE A 76 0.73 2.78 1.60
C ILE A 76 0.35 3.82 2.67
N ASN A 77 0.31 5.09 2.28
CA ASN A 77 -0.22 6.15 3.14
C ASN A 77 -1.04 7.17 2.33
N MET A 78 -2.36 6.99 2.35
CA MET A 78 -3.28 7.85 1.60
C MET A 78 -3.34 9.28 2.15
N LYS A 79 -3.13 9.48 3.46
CA LYS A 79 -3.10 10.83 4.03
C LYS A 79 -1.96 11.65 3.42
N ALA A 80 -0.78 11.05 3.26
CA ALA A 80 0.35 11.70 2.59
C ALA A 80 0.03 12.05 1.13
N VAL A 81 -0.58 11.12 0.38
CA VAL A 81 -0.99 11.35 -1.02
C VAL A 81 -2.00 12.50 -1.13
N THR A 82 -3.02 12.52 -0.27
CA THR A 82 -4.05 13.57 -0.27
C THR A 82 -3.48 14.94 0.14
N GLU A 83 -2.56 15.00 1.11
CA GLU A 83 -1.92 16.28 1.46
C GLU A 83 -1.05 16.81 0.31
N ILE A 84 -0.33 15.96 -0.42
CA ILE A 84 0.45 16.36 -1.61
C ILE A 84 -0.49 16.87 -2.72
N GLN A 85 -1.60 16.15 -2.97
CA GLN A 85 -2.64 16.61 -3.91
C GLN A 85 -3.20 17.98 -3.50
N ARG A 86 -3.47 18.19 -2.22
CA ARG A 86 -3.95 19.47 -1.70
C ARG A 86 -2.92 20.58 -1.94
N ILE A 87 -1.64 20.33 -1.67
CA ILE A 87 -0.56 21.29 -1.96
C ILE A 87 -0.54 21.65 -3.45
N CYS A 88 -0.64 20.68 -4.35
CA CYS A 88 -0.71 20.91 -5.79
C CYS A 88 -1.88 21.85 -6.16
N ILE A 89 -3.09 21.57 -5.66
CA ILE A 89 -4.28 22.41 -5.93
C ILE A 89 -4.11 23.83 -5.36
N MET A 90 -3.48 23.97 -4.18
CA MET A 90 -3.22 25.28 -3.58
C MET A 90 -2.20 26.09 -4.41
N MET A 91 -1.18 25.43 -4.98
CA MET A 91 -0.21 26.07 -5.87
C MET A 91 -0.85 26.56 -7.17
N GLU A 92 -1.69 25.74 -7.80
CA GLU A 92 -2.40 26.14 -9.03
C GLU A 92 -3.32 27.34 -8.83
N LYS A 93 -3.96 27.44 -7.67
CA LYS A 93 -4.81 28.57 -7.30
C LYS A 93 -4.01 29.83 -6.93
N GLY A 94 -2.67 29.81 -7.01
CA GLY A 94 -1.81 30.92 -6.62
C GLY A 94 -1.80 31.22 -5.12
N MET A 95 -2.36 30.32 -4.29
CA MET A 95 -2.42 30.51 -2.83
C MET A 95 -1.14 30.09 -2.12
N LEU A 96 -0.23 29.42 -2.83
CA LEU A 96 0.99 28.86 -2.27
C LEU A 96 2.18 29.10 -3.19
N ASP A 97 3.20 29.78 -2.66
CA ASP A 97 4.49 29.96 -3.34
C ASP A 97 5.32 28.65 -3.34
N PRO A 98 6.17 28.37 -4.35
CA PRO A 98 6.99 27.15 -4.39
C PRO A 98 7.87 26.93 -3.14
N MET A 99 8.36 28.00 -2.50
CA MET A 99 9.09 27.86 -1.24
C MET A 99 8.18 27.39 -0.08
N MET A 100 6.95 27.88 -0.02
CA MET A 100 5.97 27.45 0.98
C MET A 100 5.49 26.02 0.71
N ALA A 101 5.35 25.64 -0.55
CA ALA A 101 5.06 24.27 -0.97
C ALA A 101 6.15 23.31 -0.48
N GLN A 102 7.42 23.66 -0.69
CA GLN A 102 8.57 22.90 -0.24
C GLN A 102 8.57 22.69 1.28
N ARG A 103 8.26 23.74 2.05
CA ARG A 103 8.15 23.65 3.52
C ARG A 103 7.00 22.74 3.95
N LYS A 104 5.82 22.88 3.32
CA LYS A 104 4.68 22.00 3.61
C LYS A 104 4.99 20.54 3.28
N LEU A 105 5.62 20.27 2.14
CA LEU A 105 6.06 18.92 1.74
C LEU A 105 7.03 18.31 2.76
N ASN A 106 7.99 19.10 3.26
CA ASN A 106 8.93 18.65 4.30
C ASN A 106 8.25 18.35 5.64
N ASN A 107 7.12 19.02 5.92
CA ASN A 107 6.35 18.84 7.16
C ASN A 107 5.33 17.69 7.08
N ILE A 108 5.20 17.00 5.94
CA ILE A 108 4.31 15.84 5.84
C ILE A 108 4.94 14.69 6.64
N SER A 109 4.53 14.57 7.90
CA SER A 109 4.80 13.40 8.72
C SER A 109 3.71 12.35 8.48
N PRO A 110 4.06 11.12 8.06
CA PRO A 110 3.09 10.03 7.97
C PRO A 110 2.61 9.69 9.39
N GLU A 111 1.41 10.16 9.74
CA GLU A 111 0.78 9.77 11.00
C GLU A 111 0.56 8.26 11.03
N ARG A 112 0.98 7.63 12.12
CA ARG A 112 0.75 6.21 12.38
C ARG A 112 -0.43 6.09 13.33
N TYR A 113 -1.47 5.39 12.91
CA TYR A 113 -2.59 5.06 13.79
C TYR A 113 -2.11 4.19 14.96
N ASN A 114 -2.82 4.27 16.09
CA ASN A 114 -2.54 3.43 17.24
C ASN A 114 -2.65 1.94 16.84
N ARG A 115 -1.61 1.15 17.15
CA ARG A 115 -1.48 -0.27 16.80
C ARG A 115 -2.71 -1.08 17.19
N TRP A 116 -3.20 -0.86 18.40
CA TRP A 116 -4.38 -1.54 18.95
C TRP A 116 -5.67 -1.18 18.23
N LEU A 117 -5.83 0.07 17.79
CA LEU A 117 -6.99 0.50 17.02
C LEU A 117 -7.03 -0.23 15.67
N VAL A 118 -5.87 -0.38 15.01
CA VAL A 118 -5.79 -1.08 13.72
C VAL A 118 -6.10 -2.57 13.89
N VAL A 119 -5.58 -3.22 14.94
CA VAL A 119 -5.90 -4.62 15.26
C VAL A 119 -7.41 -4.81 15.43
N PHE A 120 -8.04 -3.94 16.21
CA PHE A 120 -9.48 -4.02 16.49
C PHE A 120 -10.33 -3.79 15.24
N MET A 121 -10.02 -2.75 14.44
CA MET A 121 -10.76 -2.44 13.22
C MET A 121 -10.66 -3.54 12.16
N ILE A 122 -9.47 -4.14 12.00
CA ILE A 122 -9.28 -5.23 11.04
C ILE A 122 -9.96 -6.51 11.53
N GLY A 123 -9.86 -6.82 12.83
CA GLY A 123 -10.57 -7.96 13.42
C GLY A 123 -12.07 -7.86 13.17
N ILE A 124 -12.67 -6.69 13.40
CA ILE A 124 -14.09 -6.45 13.11
C ILE A 124 -14.38 -6.61 11.61
N SER A 125 -13.56 -6.02 10.74
CA SER A 125 -13.76 -6.11 9.29
C SER A 125 -13.79 -7.57 8.80
N CYS A 126 -12.84 -8.40 9.24
CA CYS A 126 -12.79 -9.81 8.88
C CYS A 126 -13.97 -10.60 9.48
N ALA A 127 -14.33 -10.32 10.73
CA ALA A 127 -15.46 -10.97 11.40
C ALA A 127 -16.81 -10.62 10.76
N SER A 128 -17.00 -9.35 10.37
CA SER A 128 -18.17 -8.91 9.61
C SER A 128 -18.26 -9.61 8.25
N PHE A 129 -17.15 -9.82 7.55
CA PHE A 129 -17.14 -10.60 6.31
C PHE A 129 -17.54 -12.05 6.54
N ALA A 130 -17.07 -12.68 7.61
CA ALA A 130 -17.48 -14.03 7.99
C ALA A 130 -18.99 -14.12 8.28
N ARG A 131 -19.57 -13.09 8.93
CA ARG A 131 -21.01 -12.99 9.18
C ARG A 131 -21.80 -12.80 7.88
N LEU A 132 -21.30 -11.99 6.94
CA LEU A 132 -21.90 -11.80 5.62
C LEU A 132 -21.86 -13.07 4.77
N ALA A 133 -20.83 -13.90 4.93
CA ALA A 133 -20.73 -15.21 4.28
C ALA A 133 -21.65 -16.28 4.91
N GLY A 134 -22.50 -15.92 5.88
CA GLY A 134 -23.47 -16.82 6.52
C GLY A 134 -22.98 -17.45 7.84
N GLY A 135 -21.83 -17.01 8.37
CA GLY A 135 -21.27 -17.52 9.62
C GLY A 135 -22.06 -17.10 10.86
N ASP A 136 -22.07 -17.94 11.91
CA ASP A 136 -22.81 -17.63 13.12
C ASP A 136 -22.10 -16.64 14.07
N TRP A 137 -22.69 -16.23 15.20
CA TRP A 137 -22.01 -15.33 16.16
C TRP A 137 -20.72 -15.94 16.75
N ALA A 138 -20.65 -17.27 16.85
CA ALA A 138 -19.43 -17.99 17.21
C ALA A 138 -18.33 -17.87 16.13
N VAL A 139 -18.72 -17.96 14.85
CA VAL A 139 -17.81 -17.76 13.69
C VAL A 139 -17.29 -16.33 13.67
N PHE A 140 -18.13 -15.35 13.98
CA PHE A 140 -17.73 -13.94 14.13
C PHE A 140 -16.65 -13.79 15.22
N ALA A 141 -16.88 -14.32 16.42
CA ALA A 141 -15.93 -14.22 17.54
C ALA A 141 -14.59 -14.91 17.23
N MET A 142 -14.63 -16.10 16.64
CA MET A 142 -13.40 -16.83 16.26
C MET A 142 -12.64 -16.12 15.14
N THR A 143 -13.32 -15.58 14.14
CA THR A 143 -12.68 -14.82 13.05
C THR A 143 -12.05 -13.55 13.60
N PHE A 144 -12.73 -12.85 14.50
CA PHE A 144 -12.20 -11.66 15.17
C PHE A 144 -10.90 -11.99 15.92
N LEU A 145 -10.88 -13.05 16.71
CA LEU A 145 -9.70 -13.49 17.46
C LEU A 145 -8.55 -13.90 16.54
N ALA A 146 -8.82 -14.70 15.51
CA ALA A 146 -7.81 -15.14 14.55
C ALA A 146 -7.17 -13.97 13.81
N SER A 147 -7.98 -13.05 13.27
CA SER A 147 -7.49 -11.87 12.55
C SER A 147 -6.80 -10.85 13.46
N ALA A 148 -7.27 -10.67 14.70
CA ALA A 148 -6.63 -9.79 15.66
C ALA A 148 -5.22 -10.31 16.02
N CYS A 149 -5.09 -11.60 16.34
CA CYS A 149 -3.81 -12.24 16.60
C CYS A 149 -2.89 -12.18 15.37
N GLY A 150 -3.42 -12.44 14.17
CA GLY A 150 -2.70 -12.29 12.91
C GLY A 150 -2.15 -10.87 12.73
N MET A 151 -2.96 -9.84 12.97
CA MET A 151 -2.51 -8.46 12.84
C MET A 151 -1.42 -8.10 13.86
N ILE A 152 -1.49 -8.61 15.10
CA ILE A 152 -0.42 -8.43 16.09
C ILE A 152 0.90 -9.03 15.58
N VAL A 153 0.87 -10.27 15.09
CA VAL A 153 2.07 -10.93 14.51
C VAL A 153 2.63 -10.12 13.35
N ARG A 154 1.75 -9.64 12.44
CA ARG A 154 2.16 -8.84 11.29
C ARG A 154 2.86 -7.54 11.69
N GLN A 155 2.36 -6.88 12.73
CA GLN A 155 2.93 -5.63 13.24
C GLN A 155 4.27 -5.86 13.93
N GLU A 156 4.40 -6.93 14.72
CA GLU A 156 5.64 -7.28 15.42
C GLU A 156 6.77 -7.68 14.46
N ILE A 157 6.47 -8.52 13.47
CA ILE A 157 7.45 -8.91 12.44
C ILE A 157 7.80 -7.71 11.56
N GLY A 158 6.81 -6.87 11.21
CA GLY A 158 7.03 -5.64 10.46
C GLY A 158 7.92 -4.63 11.19
N HIS A 159 7.83 -4.56 12.52
CA HIS A 159 8.67 -3.68 13.33
C HIS A 159 10.15 -4.11 13.33
N ARG A 160 10.43 -5.40 13.13
CA ARG A 160 11.79 -5.95 13.10
C ARG A 160 12.45 -5.88 11.70
N HIS A 161 11.84 -5.18 10.74
CA HIS A 161 12.35 -5.00 9.37
C HIS A 161 12.62 -6.31 8.61
N PHE A 162 11.88 -7.39 8.91
CA PHE A 162 11.96 -8.63 8.13
C PHE A 162 11.40 -8.44 6.72
N ASN A 163 11.84 -9.30 5.79
CA ASN A 163 11.35 -9.32 4.41
C ASN A 163 9.80 -9.45 4.38
N PRO A 164 9.07 -8.59 3.64
CA PRO A 164 7.61 -8.65 3.53
C PRO A 164 7.06 -10.05 3.23
N LEU A 165 7.77 -10.87 2.44
CA LEU A 165 7.36 -12.24 2.13
C LEU A 165 7.31 -13.11 3.40
N LEU A 166 8.34 -13.03 4.25
CA LEU A 166 8.38 -13.77 5.51
C LEU A 166 7.28 -13.28 6.46
N ASN A 167 7.04 -11.97 6.50
CA ASN A 167 5.97 -11.41 7.32
C ASN A 167 4.60 -11.94 6.91
N PHE A 168 4.29 -11.96 5.61
CA PHE A 168 3.02 -12.47 5.10
C PHE A 168 2.88 -13.98 5.35
N ALA A 169 3.94 -14.77 5.10
CA ALA A 169 3.92 -16.22 5.35
C ALA A 169 3.72 -16.56 6.84
N ALA A 170 4.47 -15.92 7.74
CA ALA A 170 4.35 -16.17 9.18
C ALA A 170 3.00 -15.70 9.74
N THR A 171 2.49 -14.55 9.27
CA THR A 171 1.17 -14.07 9.67
C THR A 171 0.08 -15.02 9.20
N ALA A 172 0.15 -15.49 7.95
CA ALA A 172 -0.80 -16.46 7.40
C ALA A 172 -0.78 -17.75 8.22
N PHE A 173 0.41 -18.27 8.52
CA PHE A 173 0.59 -19.47 9.33
C PHE A 173 -0.09 -19.36 10.70
N VAL A 174 0.18 -18.29 11.46
CA VAL A 174 -0.43 -18.11 12.79
C VAL A 174 -1.94 -17.90 12.71
N THR A 175 -2.40 -17.11 11.74
CA THR A 175 -3.84 -16.83 11.56
C THR A 175 -4.60 -18.11 11.18
N THR A 176 -4.03 -18.92 10.29
CA THR A 176 -4.60 -20.21 9.89
C THR A 176 -4.56 -21.22 11.03
N LEU A 177 -3.49 -21.25 11.84
CA LEU A 177 -3.40 -22.16 12.99
C LEU A 177 -4.49 -21.88 14.05
N ILE A 178 -4.75 -20.60 14.33
CA ILE A 178 -5.79 -20.18 15.28
C ILE A 178 -7.19 -20.46 14.71
N SER A 179 -7.43 -20.11 13.44
CA SER A 179 -8.73 -20.36 12.80
C SER A 179 -9.02 -21.84 12.60
N ALA A 180 -7.99 -22.68 12.39
CA ALA A 180 -8.15 -24.13 12.31
C ALA A 180 -8.71 -24.75 13.60
N GLN A 181 -8.45 -24.16 14.78
CA GLN A 181 -9.05 -24.64 16.03
C GLN A 181 -10.58 -24.55 16.01
N ALA A 182 -11.16 -23.57 15.29
CA ALA A 182 -12.61 -23.48 15.11
C ALA A 182 -13.16 -24.68 14.33
N VAL A 183 -12.38 -25.23 13.38
CA VAL A 183 -12.75 -26.42 12.60
C VAL A 183 -12.61 -27.69 13.43
N ILE A 184 -11.52 -27.85 14.18
CA ILE A 184 -11.28 -29.03 15.03
C ILE A 184 -12.35 -29.18 16.12
N LEU A 185 -12.74 -28.05 16.71
CA LEU A 185 -13.71 -28.01 17.81
C LEU A 185 -15.16 -27.86 17.32
N GLU A 186 -15.40 -27.91 16.01
CA GLU A 186 -16.72 -27.70 15.37
C GLU A 186 -17.45 -26.44 15.89
N ILE A 187 -16.71 -25.35 16.05
CA ILE A 187 -17.24 -24.11 16.64
C ILE A 187 -18.04 -23.34 15.59
N GLY A 188 -19.36 -23.36 15.77
CA GLY A 188 -20.31 -22.61 14.97
C GLY A 188 -20.79 -23.36 13.73
N ASN A 189 -21.69 -22.73 12.97
CA ASN A 189 -22.41 -23.40 11.88
C ASN A 189 -21.51 -23.71 10.66
N LEU A 190 -20.59 -22.80 10.30
CA LEU A 190 -19.69 -22.95 9.16
C LEU A 190 -18.22 -22.66 9.56
N PRO A 191 -17.49 -23.66 10.11
CA PRO A 191 -16.11 -23.47 10.55
C PRO A 191 -15.12 -23.13 9.42
N THR A 192 -15.38 -23.58 8.19
CA THR A 192 -14.55 -23.28 7.00
C THR A 192 -14.52 -21.79 6.65
N VAL A 193 -15.61 -21.08 6.93
CA VAL A 193 -15.74 -19.63 6.72
C VAL A 193 -14.79 -18.85 7.64
N VAL A 194 -14.49 -19.36 8.84
CA VAL A 194 -13.51 -18.75 9.77
C VAL A 194 -12.12 -18.71 9.13
N MET A 195 -11.69 -19.82 8.52
CA MET A 195 -10.37 -19.91 7.89
C MET A 195 -10.26 -18.99 6.66
N ALA A 196 -11.28 -18.99 5.79
CA ALA A 196 -11.28 -18.14 4.61
C ALA A 196 -11.32 -16.64 4.96
N SER A 197 -12.19 -16.25 5.89
CA SER A 197 -12.41 -14.83 6.23
C SER A 197 -11.28 -14.22 7.04
N SER A 198 -10.62 -15.00 7.89
CA SER A 198 -9.57 -14.49 8.77
C SER A 198 -8.29 -14.07 8.02
N VAL A 199 -8.01 -14.72 6.87
CA VAL A 199 -6.80 -14.50 6.06
C VAL A 199 -6.99 -13.37 5.02
N LEU A 200 -8.21 -12.86 4.80
CA LEU A 200 -8.50 -11.82 3.80
C LEU A 200 -7.64 -10.56 3.93
N MET A 201 -7.25 -10.21 5.15
CA MET A 201 -6.37 -9.08 5.45
C MET A 201 -4.98 -9.17 4.78
N LEU A 202 -4.54 -10.39 4.44
CA LEU A 202 -3.25 -10.63 3.79
C LEU A 202 -3.31 -10.53 2.26
N VAL A 203 -4.51 -10.40 1.68
CA VAL A 203 -4.63 -10.20 0.23
C VAL A 203 -4.07 -8.83 -0.13
N PRO A 204 -3.06 -8.73 -1.02
CA PRO A 204 -2.49 -7.46 -1.45
C PRO A 204 -3.41 -6.73 -2.44
N GLY A 205 -4.64 -6.42 -2.02
CA GLY A 205 -5.67 -5.83 -2.87
C GLY A 205 -5.27 -4.47 -3.44
N PHE A 206 -4.63 -3.62 -2.64
CA PHE A 206 -4.22 -2.29 -3.09
C PHE A 206 -3.15 -2.33 -4.20
N PRO A 207 -2.03 -3.08 -4.06
CA PRO A 207 -1.10 -3.30 -5.18
C PRO A 207 -1.75 -3.93 -6.41
N LEU A 208 -2.68 -4.88 -6.25
CA LEU A 208 -3.37 -5.53 -7.38
C LEU A 208 -4.22 -4.53 -8.17
N ILE A 209 -5.07 -3.75 -7.49
CA ILE A 209 -5.91 -2.73 -8.14
C ILE A 209 -5.03 -1.71 -8.88
N ASN A 210 -3.99 -1.20 -8.23
CA ASN A 210 -3.08 -0.25 -8.86
C ASN A 210 -2.30 -0.86 -10.03
N SER A 211 -1.91 -2.13 -9.96
CA SER A 211 -1.21 -2.79 -11.06
C SER A 211 -2.05 -2.87 -12.32
N VAL A 212 -3.33 -3.22 -12.18
CA VAL A 212 -4.28 -3.28 -13.29
C VAL A 212 -4.56 -1.89 -13.84
N ALA A 213 -4.77 -0.91 -12.96
CA ALA A 213 -5.00 0.48 -13.36
C ALA A 213 -3.80 1.06 -14.13
N ASP A 214 -2.57 0.83 -13.64
CA ASP A 214 -1.35 1.25 -14.32
C ASP A 214 -1.20 0.58 -15.71
N MET A 215 -1.49 -0.72 -15.83
CA MET A 215 -1.44 -1.42 -17.12
C MET A 215 -2.47 -0.86 -18.12
N LEU A 216 -3.70 -0.62 -17.68
CA LEU A 216 -4.78 -0.06 -18.52
C LEU A 216 -4.47 1.36 -18.97
N LYS A 217 -3.75 2.13 -18.15
CA LYS A 217 -3.34 3.51 -18.45
C LYS A 217 -1.97 3.60 -19.14
N GLY A 218 -1.47 2.50 -19.70
CA GLY A 218 -0.24 2.47 -20.51
C GLY A 218 1.08 2.40 -19.72
N HIS A 219 1.04 2.37 -18.39
CA HIS A 219 2.22 2.21 -17.51
C HIS A 219 2.54 0.73 -17.27
N ILE A 220 2.70 -0.04 -18.35
CA ILE A 220 2.78 -1.52 -18.31
C ILE A 220 3.95 -2.02 -17.44
N ASN A 221 5.15 -1.44 -17.57
CA ASN A 221 6.31 -1.86 -16.79
C ASN A 221 6.11 -1.69 -15.27
N MET A 222 5.48 -0.58 -14.86
CA MET A 222 5.13 -0.34 -13.45
C MET A 222 4.06 -1.31 -12.97
N GLY A 223 3.03 -1.52 -13.80
CA GLY A 223 1.96 -2.46 -13.51
C GLY A 223 2.46 -3.89 -13.33
N ILE A 224 3.31 -4.39 -14.22
CA ILE A 224 3.94 -5.71 -14.11
C ILE A 224 4.76 -5.82 -12.82
N ALA A 225 5.57 -4.81 -12.48
CA ALA A 225 6.36 -4.84 -11.25
C ALA A 225 5.48 -4.95 -9.99
N ARG A 226 4.40 -4.14 -9.91
CA ARG A 226 3.43 -4.19 -8.80
C ARG A 226 2.67 -5.52 -8.76
N PHE A 227 2.28 -6.04 -9.92
CA PHE A 227 1.59 -7.32 -10.06
C PHE A 227 2.47 -8.47 -9.56
N VAL A 228 3.72 -8.56 -10.02
CA VAL A 228 4.66 -9.60 -9.59
C VAL A 228 4.89 -9.55 -8.08
N MET A 229 5.07 -8.36 -7.50
CA MET A 229 5.20 -8.23 -6.04
C MET A 229 3.93 -8.69 -5.31
N ALA A 230 2.74 -8.35 -5.81
CA ALA A 230 1.48 -8.81 -5.24
C ALA A 230 1.33 -10.34 -5.35
N SER A 231 1.70 -10.93 -6.48
CA SER A 231 1.71 -12.38 -6.68
C SER A 231 2.67 -13.08 -5.73
N LEU A 232 3.89 -12.56 -5.54
CA LEU A 232 4.86 -13.11 -4.58
C LEU A 232 4.35 -13.05 -3.14
N LEU A 233 3.71 -11.95 -2.73
CA LEU A 233 3.08 -11.84 -1.40
C LEU A 233 1.92 -12.83 -1.23
N THR A 234 1.15 -13.06 -2.30
CA THR A 234 0.05 -14.02 -2.31
C THR A 234 0.57 -15.46 -2.21
N LEU A 235 1.64 -15.79 -2.94
CA LEU A 235 2.32 -17.07 -2.85
C LEU A 235 2.93 -17.31 -1.46
N ALA A 236 3.53 -16.28 -0.85
CA ALA A 236 4.03 -16.39 0.51
C ALA A 236 2.90 -16.66 1.51
N THR A 237 1.76 -15.98 1.33
CA THR A 237 0.56 -16.20 2.13
C THR A 237 0.03 -17.63 1.97
N SER A 238 -0.09 -18.13 0.73
CA SER A 238 -0.58 -19.50 0.49
C SER A 238 0.36 -20.56 1.05
N LEU A 239 1.68 -20.37 0.97
CA LEU A 239 2.66 -21.25 1.63
C LEU A 239 2.46 -21.28 3.15
N GLY A 240 2.21 -20.12 3.78
CA GLY A 240 1.91 -20.05 5.21
C GLY A 240 0.62 -20.79 5.60
N ILE A 241 -0.44 -20.63 4.79
CA ILE A 241 -1.71 -21.35 4.97
C ILE A 241 -1.49 -22.87 4.87
N VAL A 242 -0.83 -23.34 3.79
CA VAL A 242 -0.59 -24.76 3.55
C VAL A 242 0.29 -25.37 4.66
N ALA A 243 1.30 -24.64 5.14
CA ALA A 243 2.13 -25.08 6.25
C ALA A 243 1.34 -25.21 7.57
N ALA A 244 0.37 -24.32 7.83
CA ALA A 244 -0.50 -24.45 9.00
C ALA A 244 -1.46 -25.65 8.86
N MET A 245 -2.03 -25.83 7.67
CA MET A 245 -2.93 -26.95 7.37
C MET A 245 -2.24 -28.31 7.44
N SER A 246 -0.97 -28.40 7.02
CA SER A 246 -0.19 -29.64 7.15
C SER A 246 0.09 -29.99 8.61
N VAL A 247 0.30 -28.99 9.48
CA VAL A 247 0.49 -29.19 10.92
C VAL A 247 -0.82 -29.59 11.61
N THR A 248 -1.95 -29.02 11.23
CA THR A 248 -3.25 -29.33 11.84
C THR A 248 -3.91 -30.59 11.26
N GLY A 249 -3.45 -31.07 10.10
CA GLY A 249 -4.04 -32.21 9.39
C GLY A 249 -5.38 -31.90 8.69
N ILE A 250 -5.78 -30.62 8.67
CA ILE A 250 -7.07 -30.19 8.11
C ILE A 250 -6.87 -29.73 6.67
N TRP A 251 -7.26 -30.57 5.71
CA TRP A 251 -7.43 -30.14 4.32
C TRP A 251 -8.82 -29.54 4.17
N GLY A 252 -8.93 -28.22 4.35
CA GLY A 252 -10.17 -27.43 4.22
C GLY A 252 -10.87 -27.45 2.85
N TRP A 253 -10.51 -28.40 1.98
CA TRP A 253 -11.06 -28.66 0.65
C TRP A 253 -11.56 -30.11 0.49
N SER A 254 -11.43 -30.93 1.53
CA SER A 254 -11.85 -32.33 1.57
C SER A 254 -13.00 -32.50 2.56
N SER A 255 -14.18 -32.01 2.17
CA SER A 255 -15.49 -32.47 2.66
C SER A 255 -16.55 -32.02 1.67
#